data_AF-A0A1M6NAH6-F1
#
_entry.id   AF-A0A1M6NAH6-F1
#
_cell.length_a   1.000
_cell.length_b   1.000
_cell.length_c   1.000
_cell.angle_alpha   90.00
_cell.angle_beta   90.00
_cell.angle_gamma   90.00
#
_symmetry.space_group_name_H-M   'P 1'
#
loop_
_entity.id
_entity.type
_entity.pdbx_description
1 polymer ?
#
loop_
_entity_poly.entity_id
_entity_poly.type
_entity_poly.pdbx_seq_one_letter_code
_entity_poly.pdbx_strand_id
1 'polypeptide(L)' 'TIASSVGYAISQQKRKLIEQGFGWAKTVGRMRQVVVRGLKKVDQMFVLNMAAYNLVRMRSLTQVRL' A
#
# COMPACT_ATOMS: atom_id res chain seq x y z
N THR A 1 11.81 -18.59 19.49
CA THR A 1 10.43 -18.07 19.37
C THR A 1 10.04 -18.01 17.89
N ILE A 2 8.76 -18.00 17.54
CA ILE A 2 8.29 -17.94 16.14
C ILE A 2 8.91 -16.72 15.41
N ALA A 3 9.12 -15.62 16.13
CA ALA A 3 9.74 -14.40 15.63
C ALA A 3 11.20 -14.57 15.14
N SER A 4 11.93 -15.58 15.62
CA SER A 4 13.31 -15.86 15.21
C SER A 4 13.40 -16.83 14.02
N SER A 5 12.26 -17.32 13.52
CA SER A 5 12.25 -18.26 12.41
C SER A 5 12.52 -17.57 11.07
N VAL A 6 13.18 -18.29 10.16
CA VAL A 6 13.42 -17.83 8.77
C VAL A 6 12.09 -17.51 8.06
N GLY A 7 11.06 -18.34 8.26
CA GLY A 7 9.73 -18.11 7.69
C GLY A 7 9.09 -16.81 8.17
N TYR A 8 9.28 -16.45 9.45
CA TYR A 8 8.79 -15.19 9.98
C TYR A 8 9.52 -13.99 9.39
N ALA A 9 10.85 -14.06 9.23
CA ALA A 9 11.63 -12.99 8.61
C ALA A 9 11.16 -12.70 7.16
N ILE A 10 10.89 -13.74 6.37
CA ILE A 10 10.34 -13.60 5.01
C ILE A 10 8.95 -12.97 5.05
N SER A 11 8.08 -13.44 5.96
CA SER A 11 6.74 -12.87 6.14
C SER A 11 6.78 -11.37 6.45
N GLN A 12 7.70 -10.93 7.33
CA GLN A 12 7.87 -9.52 7.67
C GLN A 12 8.28 -8.67 6.46
N GLN A 13 9.20 -9.16 5.63
CA GLN A 13 9.60 -8.47 4.41
C GLN A 13 8.41 -8.27 3.44
N LYS A 14 7.57 -9.31 3.28
CA LYS A 14 6.39 -9.22 2.41
C LYS A 14 5.31 -8.31 3.00
N ARG A 15 5.07 -8.35 4.31
CA ARG A 15 4.06 -7.50 4.98
C ARG A 15 4.38 -6.02 4.81
N LYS A 16 5.66 -5.65 4.91
CA LYS A 16 6.13 -4.27 4.69
C LYS A 16 5.72 -3.71 3.32
N LEU A 17 5.72 -4.52 2.27
CA LEU A 17 5.32 -4.09 0.92
C LEU A 17 3.86 -3.66 0.85
N ILE A 18 2.99 -4.38 1.55
CA ILE A 18 1.55 -4.09 1.61
C ILE A 18 1.27 -2.92 2.57
N GLU A 19 1.93 -2.89 3.72
CA GLU A 19 1.79 -1.82 4.71
C GLU A 19 2.19 -0.45 4.16
N GLN A 20 3.21 -0.37 3.29
CA GLN A 20 3.59 0.88 2.64
C GLN A 20 2.45 1.45 1.77
N GLY A 21 1.78 0.61 0.99
CA GLY A 21 0.65 1.05 0.16
C GLY A 21 -0.53 1.53 0.99
N PHE A 22 -0.87 0.81 2.06
CA PHE A 22 -1.91 1.22 3.00
C PHE A 22 -1.56 2.51 3.74
N GLY A 23 -0.31 2.68 4.16
CA GLY A 23 0.18 3.90 4.78
C GLY A 23 0.08 5.09 3.84
N TRP A 24 0.53 4.93 2.60
CA TRP A 24 0.45 5.97 1.57
C TRP A 24 -1.00 6.37 1.27
N ALA A 25 -1.91 5.42 1.09
CA ALA A 25 -3.31 5.71 0.81
C ALA A 25 -4.01 6.42 1.97
N LYS A 26 -3.63 6.14 3.22
CA LYS A 26 -4.17 6.86 4.39
C LYS A 26 -3.68 8.31 4.44
N THR A 27 -2.40 8.55 4.16
CA THR A 27 -1.76 9.86 4.29
C THR A 27 -1.99 10.75 3.07
N VAL A 28 -1.77 10.23 1.86
CA VAL A 28 -1.88 10.97 0.59
C VAL A 28 -3.24 10.75 -0.06
N GLY A 29 -3.71 9.51 -0.05
CA GLY A 29 -4.95 9.08 -0.72
C GLY A 29 -6.26 9.45 -0.04
N ARG A 30 -6.20 10.16 1.09
CA ARG A 30 -7.34 10.54 1.95
C ARG A 30 -8.19 9.35 2.43
N MET A 31 -7.65 8.13 2.44
CA MET A 31 -8.39 6.95 2.93
C MET A 31 -8.56 6.93 4.46
N ARG A 32 -7.81 7.77 5.21
CA ARG A 32 -8.00 7.92 6.66
C ARG A 32 -9.34 8.59 7.00
N GLN A 33 -9.79 9.50 6.15
CA GLN A 33 -11.04 10.26 6.30
C GLN A 33 -11.67 10.43 4.91
N VAL A 34 -12.35 9.37 4.45
CA VAL A 34 -12.98 9.34 3.12
C VAL A 34 -14.10 10.38 3.04
N VAL A 35 -14.13 11.11 1.93
CA VAL A 35 -15.09 12.21 1.70
C VAL A 35 -16.36 11.77 0.95
N VAL A 36 -16.46 10.48 0.62
CA VAL A 36 -17.60 9.89 -0.09
C VAL A 36 -18.48 9.09 0.85
N ARG A 37 -19.78 9.03 0.57
CA ARG A 37 -20.75 8.24 1.33
C ARG A 37 -21.12 6.95 0.59
N GLY A 38 -21.19 5.85 1.33
CA GLY A 38 -21.58 4.52 0.84
C GLY A 38 -20.40 3.64 0.42
N LEU A 39 -20.49 2.34 0.75
CA LEU A 39 -19.40 1.37 0.56
C LEU A 39 -18.95 1.26 -0.91
N LYS A 40 -19.89 1.30 -1.87
CA LYS A 40 -19.57 1.23 -3.30
C LYS A 40 -18.63 2.36 -3.75
N LYS A 41 -18.83 3.59 -3.25
CA LYS A 41 -17.97 4.73 -3.60
C LYS A 41 -16.62 4.65 -2.89
N VAL A 42 -16.60 4.19 -1.65
CA VAL A 42 -15.36 3.96 -0.88
C VAL A 42 -14.50 2.90 -1.56
N ASP A 43 -15.10 1.80 -2.02
CA ASP A 43 -14.43 0.72 -2.74
C ASP A 43 -13.77 1.23 -4.04
N GLN A 44 -14.50 1.98 -4.86
CA GLN A 44 -13.95 2.61 -6.06
C GLN A 44 -12.78 3.55 -5.74
N MET A 45 -12.91 4.39 -4.71
CA MET A 45 -11.82 5.27 -4.26
C MET A 45 -10.60 4.48 -3.76
N PHE A 46 -10.81 3.35 -3.09
CA PHE A 46 -9.74 2.51 -2.60
C PHE A 46 -8.95 1.89 -3.77
N VAL A 47 -9.63 1.31 -4.75
CA VAL A 47 -9.00 0.73 -5.95
C VAL A 47 -8.19 1.79 -6.71
N LEU A 48 -8.78 2.98 -6.90
CA LEU A 48 -8.09 4.08 -7.57
C LEU A 48 -6.82 4.51 -6.81
N ASN A 49 -6.88 4.59 -5.48
CA ASN A 49 -5.73 4.90 -4.64
C ASN A 49 -4.62 3.84 -4.73
N MET A 50 -4.98 2.56 -4.75
CA MET A 50 -4.00 1.47 -4.91
C MET A 50 -3.33 1.51 -6.29
N ALA A 51 -4.09 1.81 -7.35
CA ALA A 51 -3.55 2.01 -8.68
C ALA A 51 -2.58 3.20 -8.72
N ALA A 52 -2.96 4.34 -8.12
CA ALA A 52 -2.08 5.51 -8.02
C ALA A 52 -0.79 5.20 -7.24
N TYR A 53 -0.88 4.48 -6.12
CA TYR A 53 0.30 4.04 -5.37
C TYR A 53 1.23 3.16 -6.22
N ASN A 54 0.69 2.22 -7.00
CA ASN A 54 1.49 1.38 -7.89
C ASN A 54 2.26 2.21 -8.92
N LEU A 55 1.65 3.25 -9.49
CA LEU A 55 2.33 4.17 -10.43
C LEU A 55 3.46 4.96 -9.75
N VAL A 56 3.21 5.49 -8.55
CA VAL A 56 4.24 6.19 -7.76
C VAL A 56 5.39 5.24 -7.42
N ARG A 57 5.09 3.99 -7.07
CA ARG A 57 6.11 2.97 -6.79
C ARG A 57 6.93 2.63 -8.03
N MET A 58 6.29 2.53 -9.20
CA MET A 58 6.98 2.26 -10.46
C MET A 58 8.01 3.34 -10.81
N ARG A 59 7.74 4.62 -10.52
CA ARG A 59 8.73 5.70 -10.71
C ARG A 59 10.06 5.38 -10.02
N SER A 60 10.02 4.98 -8.75
CA SER A 60 11.23 4.65 -7.99
C SER A 60 11.93 3.41 -8.55
N LEU A 61 11.17 2.42 -9.01
CA LEU A 61 11.73 1.20 -9.63
C LEU A 61 12.41 1.50 -10.97
N THR A 62 11.85 2.39 -11.78
CA THR A 62 12.45 2.81 -13.04
C THR A 62 13.72 3.63 -12.81
N GLN A 63 13.74 4.52 -11.81
CA GLN A 63 14.94 5.28 -11.46
C GLN A 63 16.09 4.39 -10.97
N VAL A 64 15.80 3.30 -10.26
CA VAL A 64 16.82 2.31 -9.85
C VAL A 64 17.40 1.54 -11.05
N ARG A 65 16.73 1.58 -12.21
CA ARG A 65 17.09 0.81 -13.41
C ARG A 65 17.85 1.63 -14.47
N LEU A 66 17.96 2.94 -14.28
CA LEU A 66 18.77 3.86 -15.12
C LEU A 66 20.11 4.09 -14.45
#